data_AF-A0A814VAL4-F1
#
_entry.id   AF-A0A814VAL4-F1
#
_cell.length_a   1.000
_cell.length_b   1.000
_cell.length_c   1.000
_cell.angle_alpha   90.00
_cell.angle_beta   90.00
_cell.angle_gamma   90.00
#
_symmetry.space_group_name_H-M   'P 1'
#
loop_
_entity.id
_entity.type
_entity.pdbx_description
1 polymer ?
#
loop_
_entity_poly.entity_id
_entity_poly.type
_entity_poly.pdbx_seq_one_letter_code
_entity_poly.pdbx_strand_id
1 'polypeptide(L)'
;MIFIAGGNFQYLDASVPVYESERLVNTTNVIIALIQYRVLGFLATGTKPNDIKSNYDLLNQRLAIAWIKANIDAFGGDSKQITLFGQSAGAQPVALHHITMKNTSFPLKPLVIGTLNEEAIFYVYEAWVKPITLSFYLEIILFTFRANAFKMMERYPPIEVDDLRPLVCQMAIQWVLACPTRIYARQAASYSYVFGFPLDFDGWENETFCDHHVCHADELPYTFESVWVNFADAGKRVAMSMATY
;
A
#
# COMPACT_ATOMS: atom_id res chain seq x y z
N MET A 1 -0.66 -12.82 12.10
CA MET A 1 -0.89 -11.80 11.07
C MET A 1 -0.29 -12.31 9.76
N ILE A 2 -0.97 -12.13 8.63
CA ILE A 2 -0.49 -12.55 7.30
C ILE A 2 -0.29 -11.29 6.47
N PHE A 3 0.94 -11.04 6.05
CA PHE A 3 1.30 -9.87 5.26
C PHE A 3 1.27 -10.20 3.76
N ILE A 4 0.64 -9.32 2.99
CA ILE A 4 0.66 -9.34 1.53
C ILE A 4 1.43 -8.11 1.05
N ALA A 5 2.60 -8.36 0.45
CA ALA A 5 3.49 -7.31 -0.03
C ALA A 5 2.91 -6.55 -1.24
N GLY A 6 3.34 -5.29 -1.41
CA GLY A 6 3.00 -4.41 -2.52
C GLY A 6 3.78 -4.73 -3.81
N GLY A 7 4.20 -3.69 -4.54
CA GLY A 7 5.04 -3.84 -5.73
C GLY A 7 4.28 -3.96 -7.06
N ASN A 8 3.11 -3.32 -7.13
CA ASN A 8 2.28 -3.20 -8.35
C ASN A 8 1.95 -4.54 -9.04
N PHE A 9 1.96 -5.66 -8.30
CA PHE A 9 1.82 -7.02 -8.84
C PHE A 9 2.91 -7.43 -9.85
N GLN A 10 4.02 -6.70 -9.86
CA GLN A 10 5.08 -6.78 -10.87
C GLN A 10 6.46 -7.04 -10.26
N TYR A 11 6.71 -6.56 -9.06
CA TYR A 11 8.00 -6.62 -8.39
C TYR A 11 7.81 -6.72 -6.86
N LEU A 12 8.93 -6.68 -6.13
CA LEU A 12 9.07 -7.00 -4.71
C LEU A 12 8.89 -8.49 -4.37
N ASP A 13 9.53 -8.86 -3.26
CA ASP A 13 9.50 -10.17 -2.66
C ASP A 13 9.28 -10.03 -1.15
N ALA A 14 8.67 -11.03 -0.52
CA ALA A 14 8.43 -11.07 0.91
C ALA A 14 9.68 -11.13 1.79
N SER A 15 10.89 -11.26 1.22
CA SER A 15 12.17 -11.30 1.94
C SER A 15 12.97 -10.00 1.87
N VAL A 16 12.42 -8.92 1.30
CA VAL A 16 13.09 -7.61 1.35
C VAL A 16 13.27 -7.15 2.81
N PRO A 17 14.41 -6.52 3.16
CA PRO A 17 14.74 -6.19 4.55
C PRO A 17 13.70 -5.31 5.27
N VAL A 18 12.95 -4.49 4.54
CA VAL A 18 11.90 -3.63 5.14
C VAL A 18 10.78 -4.42 5.83
N TYR A 19 10.60 -5.70 5.48
CA TYR A 19 9.61 -6.59 6.11
C TYR A 19 10.18 -7.45 7.24
N GLU A 20 11.45 -7.26 7.63
CA GLU A 20 12.01 -7.91 8.82
C GLU A 20 11.14 -7.60 10.04
N SER A 21 10.77 -8.63 10.78
CA SER A 21 9.70 -8.56 11.78
C SER A 21 10.10 -9.12 13.14
N GLU A 22 11.36 -9.54 13.32
CA GLU A 22 11.87 -10.04 14.59
C GLU A 22 11.50 -9.12 15.76
N ARG A 23 11.71 -7.81 15.59
CA ARG A 23 11.43 -6.85 16.64
C ARG A 23 9.93 -6.70 16.91
N LEU A 24 9.12 -6.51 15.86
CA LEU A 24 7.67 -6.41 15.99
C LEU A 24 7.06 -7.65 16.68
N VAL A 25 7.53 -8.84 16.34
CA VAL A 25 7.10 -10.10 16.97
C VAL A 25 7.46 -10.10 18.46
N ASN A 26 8.66 -9.65 18.81
CA ASN A 26 9.13 -9.56 20.20
C ASN A 26 8.38 -8.48 21.02
N THR A 27 7.95 -7.38 20.40
CA THR A 27 7.25 -6.28 21.09
C THR A 27 5.75 -6.55 21.27
N THR A 28 5.13 -7.28 20.35
CA THR A 28 3.66 -7.46 20.30
C THR A 28 3.18 -8.88 20.59
N ASN A 29 4.10 -9.86 20.67
CA ASN A 29 3.78 -11.27 20.90
C ASN A 29 2.77 -11.83 19.87
N VAL A 30 3.01 -11.54 18.58
CA VAL A 30 2.21 -12.04 17.45
C VAL A 30 3.06 -12.92 16.54
N ILE A 31 2.43 -13.83 15.81
CA ILE A 31 3.10 -14.54 14.70
C ILE A 31 2.88 -13.77 13.41
N ILE A 32 3.95 -13.51 12.65
CA ILE A 32 3.88 -12.88 11.33
C ILE A 32 4.24 -13.90 10.25
N ALA A 33 3.36 -14.04 9.27
CA ALA A 33 3.59 -14.85 8.08
C ALA A 33 3.67 -13.91 6.87
N LEU A 34 4.83 -13.84 6.24
CA LEU A 34 5.03 -13.13 4.98
C LEU A 34 4.79 -14.11 3.84
N ILE A 35 3.81 -13.85 2.97
CA ILE A 35 3.48 -14.76 1.87
C ILE A 35 4.00 -14.23 0.54
N GLN A 36 4.52 -15.15 -0.26
CA GLN A 36 4.87 -14.86 -1.65
C GLN A 36 3.70 -15.18 -2.57
N TYR A 37 3.58 -14.39 -3.62
CA TYR A 37 2.65 -14.63 -4.70
C TYR A 37 3.31 -14.37 -6.04
N ARG A 38 2.74 -14.94 -7.09
CA ARG A 38 3.31 -14.90 -8.44
C ARG A 38 3.20 -13.51 -9.08
N VAL A 39 4.32 -13.05 -9.62
CA VAL A 39 4.36 -12.00 -10.64
C VAL A 39 3.73 -12.54 -11.94
N LEU A 40 3.08 -11.67 -12.74
CA LEU A 40 2.23 -12.06 -13.90
C LEU A 40 0.99 -12.91 -13.52
N GLY A 41 0.50 -12.72 -12.30
CA GLY A 41 -0.77 -13.29 -11.80
C GLY A 41 -2.00 -13.05 -12.67
N PHE A 42 -1.99 -11.97 -13.44
CA PHE A 42 -3.17 -11.41 -14.08
C PHE A 42 -3.23 -11.60 -15.60
N LEU A 43 -2.28 -12.33 -16.19
CA LEU A 43 -2.34 -12.65 -17.62
C LEU A 43 -3.62 -13.41 -17.96
N ALA A 44 -4.33 -12.95 -18.99
CA ALA A 44 -5.48 -13.64 -19.55
C ALA A 44 -5.36 -13.67 -21.07
N THR A 45 -5.57 -14.84 -21.68
CA THR A 45 -5.48 -15.00 -23.15
C THR A 45 -6.84 -15.05 -23.83
N GLY A 46 -7.93 -15.09 -23.06
CA GLY A 46 -9.30 -15.10 -23.56
C GLY A 46 -10.28 -15.74 -22.57
N THR A 47 -11.48 -16.07 -23.05
CA THR A 47 -12.57 -16.61 -22.23
C THR A 47 -12.84 -18.10 -22.48
N LYS A 48 -12.20 -18.72 -23.48
CA LYS A 48 -12.41 -20.13 -23.86
C LYS A 48 -11.89 -21.08 -22.77
N PRO A 49 -12.29 -22.37 -22.80
CA PRO A 49 -11.87 -23.35 -21.80
C PRO A 49 -10.36 -23.53 -21.67
N ASN A 50 -9.64 -23.50 -22.80
CA ASN A 50 -8.19 -23.71 -22.85
C ASN A 50 -7.37 -22.42 -22.74
N ASP A 51 -8.04 -21.27 -22.54
CA ASP A 51 -7.35 -19.99 -22.36
C ASP A 51 -6.79 -19.88 -20.93
N ILE A 52 -5.66 -19.19 -20.80
CA ILE A 52 -5.11 -18.80 -19.50
C ILE A 52 -6.11 -17.87 -18.83
N LYS A 53 -6.55 -18.25 -17.62
CA LYS A 53 -7.45 -17.45 -16.78
C LYS A 53 -6.65 -16.39 -16.01
N SER A 54 -7.23 -15.24 -15.70
CA SER A 54 -6.55 -14.24 -14.85
C SER A 54 -6.54 -14.62 -13.37
N ASN A 55 -6.05 -13.74 -12.49
CA ASN A 55 -6.20 -13.76 -11.03
C ASN A 55 -5.49 -14.90 -10.29
N TYR A 56 -4.54 -15.59 -10.91
CA TYR A 56 -3.83 -16.65 -10.21
C TYR A 56 -2.95 -16.16 -9.06
N ASP A 57 -2.52 -14.90 -9.06
CA ASP A 57 -1.92 -14.28 -7.88
C ASP A 57 -2.89 -14.35 -6.70
N LEU A 58 -4.13 -13.86 -6.86
CA LEU A 58 -5.17 -13.97 -5.84
C LEU A 58 -5.44 -15.41 -5.41
N LEU A 59 -5.32 -16.37 -6.33
CA LEU A 59 -5.44 -17.80 -6.02
C LEU A 59 -4.25 -18.31 -5.18
N ASN A 60 -3.03 -17.86 -5.46
CA ASN A 60 -1.85 -18.19 -4.65
C ASN A 60 -1.97 -17.62 -3.24
N GLN A 61 -2.41 -16.38 -3.11
CA GLN A 61 -2.67 -15.77 -1.81
C GLN A 61 -3.73 -16.57 -1.03
N ARG A 62 -4.83 -16.97 -1.66
CA ARG A 62 -5.86 -17.82 -1.03
C ARG A 62 -5.33 -19.17 -0.60
N LEU A 63 -4.50 -19.80 -1.42
CA LEU A 63 -3.86 -21.07 -1.09
C LEU A 63 -2.94 -20.92 0.12
N ALA A 64 -2.12 -19.87 0.16
CA ALA A 64 -1.25 -19.58 1.29
C ALA A 64 -2.04 -19.28 2.57
N ILE A 65 -3.11 -18.47 2.49
CA ILE A 65 -4.00 -18.18 3.61
C ILE A 65 -4.66 -19.46 4.14
N ALA A 66 -5.14 -20.34 3.24
CA ALA A 66 -5.75 -21.61 3.63
C ALA A 66 -4.73 -22.54 4.29
N TRP A 67 -3.51 -22.61 3.76
CA TRP A 67 -2.42 -23.39 4.34
C TRP A 67 -2.07 -22.86 5.74
N ILE A 68 -1.88 -21.56 5.90
CA ILE A 68 -1.58 -20.94 7.21
C ILE A 68 -2.72 -21.27 8.17
N LYS A 69 -3.98 -21.06 7.77
CA LYS A 69 -5.14 -21.38 8.64
C LYS A 69 -5.16 -22.85 9.08
N ALA A 70 -4.75 -23.78 8.23
CA ALA A 70 -4.72 -25.21 8.54
C ALA A 70 -3.54 -25.63 9.44
N ASN A 71 -2.46 -24.85 9.48
CA ASN A 71 -1.19 -25.26 10.11
C ASN A 71 -0.72 -24.35 11.26
N ILE A 72 -1.27 -23.13 11.40
CA ILE A 72 -0.72 -22.12 12.32
C ILE A 72 -0.74 -22.55 13.79
N ASP A 73 -1.67 -23.43 14.17
CA ASP A 73 -1.76 -23.98 15.53
C ASP A 73 -0.49 -24.78 15.89
N ALA A 74 0.18 -25.41 14.92
CA ALA A 74 1.45 -26.13 15.12
C ALA A 74 2.65 -25.18 15.37
N PHE A 75 2.51 -23.90 15.02
CA PHE A 75 3.51 -22.86 15.26
C PHE A 75 3.19 -22.04 16.52
N GLY A 76 2.20 -22.46 17.30
CA GLY A 76 1.76 -21.75 18.52
C GLY A 76 0.81 -20.58 18.25
N GLY A 77 0.28 -20.44 17.04
CA GLY A 77 -0.75 -19.44 16.75
C GLY A 77 -2.17 -19.96 16.97
N ASP A 78 -3.15 -19.12 16.63
CA ASP A 78 -4.57 -19.48 16.70
C ASP A 78 -5.21 -19.27 15.32
N SER A 79 -5.65 -20.36 14.69
CA SER A 79 -6.34 -20.38 13.39
C SER A 79 -7.67 -19.61 13.36
N LYS A 80 -8.20 -19.18 14.52
CA LYS A 80 -9.36 -18.31 14.69
C LYS A 80 -8.99 -16.83 14.85
N GLN A 81 -7.71 -16.50 14.97
CA GLN A 81 -7.19 -15.14 15.21
C GLN A 81 -6.27 -14.67 14.07
N ILE A 82 -6.71 -14.87 12.83
CA ILE A 82 -5.92 -14.48 11.65
C ILE A 82 -6.31 -13.07 11.20
N THR A 83 -5.34 -12.16 11.18
CA THR A 83 -5.45 -10.82 10.57
C THR A 83 -4.70 -10.80 9.25
N LEU A 84 -5.34 -10.35 8.18
CA LEU A 84 -4.67 -10.02 6.91
C LEU A 84 -4.30 -8.54 6.93
N PHE A 85 -3.09 -8.21 6.47
CA PHE A 85 -2.65 -6.83 6.28
C PHE A 85 -1.72 -6.75 5.07
N GLY A 86 -1.61 -5.58 4.47
CA GLY A 86 -0.88 -5.40 3.23
C GLY A 86 -0.77 -3.93 2.88
N GLN A 87 0.15 -3.62 1.97
CA GLN A 87 0.47 -2.26 1.56
C GLN A 87 0.41 -2.15 0.04
N SER A 88 -0.01 -0.99 -0.49
CA SER A 88 -0.10 -0.75 -1.93
C SER A 88 -0.92 -1.82 -2.67
N ALA A 89 -0.37 -2.40 -3.74
CA ALA A 89 -0.91 -3.54 -4.46
C ALA A 89 -1.25 -4.75 -3.56
N GLY A 90 -0.60 -4.89 -2.39
CA GLY A 90 -0.92 -5.92 -1.39
C GLY A 90 -2.10 -5.55 -0.48
N ALA A 91 -2.41 -4.27 -0.30
CA ALA A 91 -3.61 -3.84 0.43
C ALA A 91 -4.90 -4.11 -0.37
N GLN A 92 -4.83 -4.03 -1.70
CA GLN A 92 -5.96 -4.29 -2.59
C GLN A 92 -6.54 -5.71 -2.44
N PRO A 93 -5.75 -6.81 -2.48
CA PRO A 93 -6.25 -8.14 -2.24
C PRO A 93 -6.69 -8.35 -0.79
N VAL A 94 -6.10 -7.69 0.21
CA VAL A 94 -6.61 -7.73 1.59
C VAL A 94 -8.06 -7.25 1.63
N ALA A 95 -8.33 -6.09 1.02
CA ALA A 95 -9.69 -5.55 0.88
C ALA A 95 -10.61 -6.50 0.09
N LEU A 96 -10.12 -7.10 -0.99
CA LEU A 96 -10.90 -8.04 -1.80
C LEU A 96 -11.20 -9.36 -1.06
N HIS A 97 -10.24 -9.92 -0.33
CA HIS A 97 -10.43 -11.10 0.50
C HIS A 97 -11.40 -10.79 1.64
N HIS A 98 -11.34 -9.60 2.23
CA HIS A 98 -12.31 -9.17 3.24
C HIS A 98 -13.75 -9.16 2.70
N ILE A 99 -13.97 -8.70 1.46
CA ILE A 99 -15.29 -8.76 0.82
C ILE A 99 -15.68 -10.22 0.51
N THR A 100 -14.79 -10.95 -0.15
CA THR A 100 -15.13 -12.26 -0.74
C THR A 100 -15.17 -13.40 0.27
N MET A 101 -14.49 -13.26 1.42
CA MET A 101 -14.46 -14.25 2.50
C MET A 101 -15.49 -13.95 3.60
N LYS A 102 -16.25 -12.85 3.51
CA LYS A 102 -17.19 -12.41 4.56
C LYS A 102 -18.22 -13.46 4.97
N ASN A 103 -18.66 -14.30 4.04
CA ASN A 103 -19.64 -15.36 4.27
C ASN A 103 -19.00 -16.76 4.35
N THR A 104 -17.69 -16.84 4.58
CA THR A 104 -16.96 -18.10 4.72
C THR A 104 -16.64 -18.39 6.19
N SER A 105 -16.05 -19.56 6.47
CA SER A 105 -15.55 -19.90 7.81
C SER A 105 -14.24 -19.19 8.19
N PHE A 106 -13.75 -18.27 7.35
CA PHE A 106 -12.54 -17.52 7.64
C PHE A 106 -12.81 -16.43 8.69
N PRO A 107 -12.00 -16.34 9.77
CA PRO A 107 -12.23 -15.39 10.86
C PRO A 107 -11.74 -13.99 10.49
N LEU A 108 -12.53 -13.26 9.69
CA LEU A 108 -12.18 -11.88 9.35
C LEU A 108 -12.23 -10.99 10.59
N LYS A 109 -11.13 -10.29 10.85
CA LYS A 109 -11.08 -9.20 11.82
C LYS A 109 -11.53 -7.87 11.19
N PRO A 110 -11.98 -6.91 12.01
CA PRO A 110 -12.11 -5.50 11.62
C PRO A 110 -10.91 -5.02 10.80
N LEU A 111 -11.18 -4.33 9.69
CA LEU A 111 -10.13 -3.76 8.86
C LEU A 111 -9.72 -2.38 9.38
N VAL A 112 -8.42 -2.18 9.52
CA VAL A 112 -7.78 -0.86 9.63
C VAL A 112 -7.20 -0.52 8.27
N ILE A 113 -7.52 0.66 7.73
CA ILE A 113 -7.07 1.08 6.39
C ILE A 113 -6.61 2.54 6.40
N GLY A 114 -5.57 2.86 5.63
CA GLY A 114 -5.04 4.22 5.59
C GLY A 114 -4.33 4.56 4.30
N THR A 115 -3.73 5.74 4.28
CA THR A 115 -2.96 6.34 3.19
C THR A 115 -1.90 7.24 3.80
N LEU A 116 -0.89 7.62 3.03
CA LEU A 116 0.09 8.62 3.45
C LEU A 116 -0.34 10.00 2.93
N ASN A 117 -0.03 11.05 3.68
CA ASN A 117 -0.40 12.43 3.31
C ASN A 117 0.29 12.93 2.02
N GLU A 118 1.45 12.36 1.64
CA GLU A 118 2.23 12.77 0.47
C GLU A 118 2.53 11.61 -0.51
N GLU A 119 1.68 10.57 -0.47
CA GLU A 119 1.89 9.28 -1.13
C GLU A 119 2.21 9.36 -2.63
N ALA A 120 1.66 10.35 -3.36
CA ALA A 120 1.88 10.47 -4.80
C ALA A 120 3.19 11.13 -5.22
N ILE A 121 3.97 11.71 -4.28
CA ILE A 121 5.26 12.34 -4.62
C ILE A 121 6.17 11.33 -5.31
N PHE A 122 6.31 10.15 -4.73
CA PHE A 122 7.12 9.06 -5.30
C PHE A 122 6.78 8.80 -6.77
N TYR A 123 5.50 8.50 -7.05
CA TYR A 123 5.06 8.15 -8.40
C TYR A 123 5.16 9.28 -9.41
N VAL A 124 4.85 10.52 -9.00
CA VAL A 124 4.88 11.67 -9.91
C VAL A 124 6.32 12.04 -10.26
N TYR A 125 7.22 12.04 -9.28
CA TYR A 125 8.61 12.43 -9.53
C TYR A 125 9.42 11.35 -10.24
N GLU A 126 9.09 10.07 -10.02
CA GLU A 126 9.64 8.95 -10.79
C GLU A 126 9.16 8.99 -12.26
N ALA A 127 7.86 9.24 -12.49
CA ALA A 127 7.31 9.31 -13.84
C ALA A 127 7.76 10.57 -14.61
N TRP A 128 7.94 11.69 -13.91
CA TRP A 128 8.33 12.98 -14.49
C TRP A 128 9.57 13.54 -13.80
N VAL A 129 10.73 13.07 -14.26
CA VAL A 129 12.05 13.52 -13.77
C VAL A 129 12.35 15.00 -14.06
N LYS A 130 11.63 15.63 -15.00
CA LYS A 130 11.73 17.06 -15.32
C LYS A 130 10.51 17.82 -14.80
N PRO A 131 10.64 19.13 -14.49
CA PRO A 131 9.51 19.98 -14.14
C PRO A 131 8.35 19.87 -15.13
N ILE A 132 7.13 19.85 -14.61
CA ILE A 132 5.92 19.87 -15.45
C ILE A 132 5.57 21.32 -15.75
N THR A 133 5.66 21.71 -17.02
CA THR A 133 5.25 23.04 -17.49
C THR A 133 3.74 23.20 -17.52
N LEU A 134 3.25 24.45 -17.60
CA LEU A 134 1.83 24.73 -17.77
C LEU A 134 1.20 24.00 -18.97
N SER A 135 1.85 24.04 -20.14
CA SER A 135 1.32 23.38 -21.34
C SER A 135 1.21 21.87 -21.14
N PHE A 136 2.23 21.25 -20.54
CA PHE A 136 2.23 19.82 -20.31
C PHE A 136 1.25 19.40 -19.22
N TYR A 137 1.07 20.21 -18.16
CA TYR A 137 0.00 20.01 -17.18
C TYR A 137 -1.38 20.01 -17.85
N LEU A 138 -1.67 20.98 -18.72
CA LEU A 138 -2.95 21.05 -19.41
C LEU A 138 -3.19 19.82 -20.29
N GLU A 139 -2.15 19.32 -20.97
CA GLU A 139 -2.21 18.05 -21.71
C GLU A 139 -2.54 16.88 -20.79
N ILE A 140 -1.83 16.71 -19.67
CA ILE A 140 -2.10 15.65 -18.67
C ILE A 140 -3.57 15.69 -18.24
N ILE A 141 -4.10 16.87 -17.91
CA ILE A 141 -5.48 17.01 -17.45
C ILE A 141 -6.50 16.67 -18.55
N LEU A 142 -6.27 17.17 -19.77
CA LEU A 142 -7.15 16.92 -20.91
C LEU A 142 -7.18 15.43 -21.30
N PHE A 143 -6.03 14.76 -21.33
CA PHE A 143 -5.95 13.35 -21.69
C PHE A 143 -6.49 12.43 -20.60
N THR A 144 -6.16 12.69 -19.34
CA THR A 144 -6.56 11.83 -18.21
C THR A 144 -8.04 11.97 -17.88
N PHE A 145 -8.57 13.19 -17.81
CA PHE A 145 -9.94 13.42 -17.33
C PHE A 145 -10.96 13.68 -18.44
N ARG A 146 -10.51 13.90 -19.68
CA ARG A 146 -11.35 14.02 -20.88
C ARG A 146 -12.50 15.03 -20.67
N ALA A 147 -13.76 14.58 -20.72
CA ALA A 147 -14.93 15.42 -20.54
C ALA A 147 -14.99 16.13 -19.17
N ASN A 148 -14.24 15.66 -18.16
CA ASN A 148 -14.16 16.28 -16.84
C ASN A 148 -12.95 17.21 -16.67
N ALA A 149 -12.12 17.39 -17.70
CA ALA A 149 -10.89 18.19 -17.62
C ALA A 149 -11.14 19.62 -17.10
N PHE A 150 -12.17 20.31 -17.57
CA PHE A 150 -12.50 21.66 -17.11
C PHE A 150 -12.85 21.72 -15.61
N LYS A 151 -13.58 20.73 -15.09
CA LYS A 151 -13.88 20.64 -13.65
C LYS A 151 -12.60 20.40 -12.84
N MET A 152 -11.67 19.62 -13.39
CA MET A 152 -10.38 19.39 -12.74
C MET A 152 -9.54 20.66 -12.72
N MET A 153 -9.51 21.43 -13.81
CA MET A 153 -8.82 22.73 -13.85
C MET A 153 -9.47 23.79 -12.95
N GLU A 154 -10.79 23.75 -12.76
CA GLU A 154 -11.46 24.61 -11.79
C GLU A 154 -11.09 24.23 -10.34
N ARG A 155 -10.99 22.92 -10.06
CA ARG A 155 -10.66 22.41 -8.73
C ARG A 155 -9.18 22.52 -8.38
N TYR A 156 -8.30 22.32 -9.36
CA TYR A 156 -6.85 22.37 -9.27
C TYR A 156 -6.34 23.36 -10.33
N PRO A 157 -6.56 24.67 -10.10
CA PRO A 157 -6.15 25.69 -11.06
C PRO A 157 -4.63 25.68 -11.20
N PRO A 158 -4.09 25.64 -12.42
CA PRO A 158 -2.66 25.76 -12.60
C PRO A 158 -2.20 27.12 -12.09
N ILE A 159 -1.16 27.12 -11.26
CA ILE A 159 -0.49 28.34 -10.82
C ILE A 159 0.67 28.57 -11.79
N GLU A 160 0.96 29.83 -12.14
CA GLU A 160 2.08 30.16 -13.02
C GLU A 160 3.41 30.04 -12.24
N VAL A 161 3.88 28.80 -12.12
CA VAL A 161 5.16 28.42 -11.49
C VAL A 161 5.95 27.51 -12.44
N ASP A 162 7.27 27.47 -12.26
CA ASP A 162 8.17 26.71 -13.14
C ASP A 162 7.98 25.19 -13.08
N ASP A 163 7.33 24.68 -12.03
CA ASP A 163 7.07 23.25 -11.84
C ASP A 163 5.69 22.96 -11.24
N LEU A 164 4.85 22.27 -12.01
CA LEU A 164 3.51 21.85 -11.60
C LEU A 164 3.44 20.42 -11.03
N ARG A 165 4.56 19.72 -10.85
CA ARG A 165 4.57 18.40 -10.18
C ARG A 165 3.87 18.41 -8.82
N PRO A 166 4.04 19.41 -7.93
CA PRO A 166 3.30 19.47 -6.66
C PRO A 166 1.78 19.49 -6.84
N LEU A 167 1.26 20.20 -7.85
CA LEU A 167 -0.17 20.25 -8.13
C LEU A 167 -0.68 18.90 -8.66
N VAL A 168 0.10 18.25 -9.52
CA VAL A 168 -0.18 16.88 -9.99
C VAL A 168 -0.18 15.88 -8.82
N CYS A 169 0.76 16.01 -7.87
CA CYS A 169 0.81 15.18 -6.66
C CYS A 169 -0.46 15.34 -5.83
N GLN A 170 -0.88 16.58 -5.53
CA GLN A 170 -2.11 16.84 -4.76
C GLN A 170 -3.33 16.19 -5.42
N MET A 171 -3.45 16.33 -6.73
CA MET A 171 -4.54 15.72 -7.49
C MET A 171 -4.46 14.19 -7.46
N ALA A 172 -3.29 13.60 -7.66
CA ALA A 172 -3.07 12.16 -7.66
C ALA A 172 -3.37 11.53 -6.28
N ILE A 173 -2.93 12.17 -5.19
CA ILE A 173 -3.26 11.76 -3.81
C ILE A 173 -4.78 11.68 -3.65
N GLN A 174 -5.52 12.69 -4.06
CA GLN A 174 -6.97 12.70 -3.89
C GLN A 174 -7.66 11.68 -4.79
N TRP A 175 -7.28 11.61 -6.07
CA TRP A 175 -8.00 10.83 -7.08
C TRP A 175 -7.70 9.33 -7.03
N VAL A 176 -6.43 8.95 -6.87
CA VAL A 176 -5.98 7.55 -6.98
C VAL A 176 -5.93 6.87 -5.61
N LEU A 177 -5.67 7.61 -4.54
CA LEU A 177 -5.30 7.03 -3.25
C LEU A 177 -6.33 7.37 -2.15
N ALA A 178 -6.36 8.61 -1.68
CA ALA A 178 -7.14 9.01 -0.52
C ALA A 178 -8.66 8.86 -0.71
N CYS A 179 -9.25 9.28 -1.84
CA CYS A 179 -10.69 9.16 -2.04
C CYS A 179 -11.17 7.70 -2.22
N PRO A 180 -10.55 6.87 -3.08
CA PRO A 180 -10.89 5.45 -3.16
C PRO A 180 -10.77 4.74 -1.80
N THR A 181 -9.68 4.98 -1.06
CA THR A 181 -9.49 4.43 0.29
C THR A 181 -10.60 4.86 1.24
N ARG A 182 -10.98 6.15 1.25
CA ARG A 182 -12.08 6.66 2.10
C ARG A 182 -13.45 6.10 1.71
N ILE A 183 -13.72 5.92 0.42
CA ILE A 183 -14.98 5.32 -0.06
C ILE A 183 -15.08 3.88 0.46
N TYR A 184 -14.01 3.11 0.33
CA TYR A 184 -13.96 1.75 0.83
C TYR A 184 -14.05 1.70 2.36
N ALA A 185 -13.29 2.56 3.05
CA ALA A 185 -13.26 2.63 4.51
C ALA A 185 -14.66 2.87 5.10
N ARG A 186 -15.47 3.74 4.50
CA ARG A 186 -16.85 4.02 4.93
C ARG A 186 -17.78 2.79 4.86
N GLN A 187 -17.44 1.80 4.06
CA GLN A 187 -18.28 0.61 3.83
C GLN A 187 -17.76 -0.62 4.58
N ALA A 188 -16.44 -0.70 4.80
CA ALA A 188 -15.77 -1.94 5.20
C ALA A 188 -14.74 -1.80 6.33
N ALA A 189 -14.25 -0.59 6.63
CA ALA A 189 -13.25 -0.41 7.67
C ALA A 189 -13.90 -0.05 9.01
N SER A 190 -13.28 -0.53 10.08
CA SER A 190 -13.65 -0.12 11.45
C SER A 190 -12.82 1.07 11.92
N TYR A 191 -11.59 1.21 11.40
CA TYR A 191 -10.71 2.32 11.72
C TYR A 191 -9.99 2.81 10.45
N SER A 192 -9.69 4.10 10.44
CA SER A 192 -8.92 4.71 9.36
C SER A 192 -7.80 5.57 9.92
N TYR A 193 -6.66 5.58 9.25
CA TYR A 193 -5.53 6.42 9.60
C TYR A 193 -5.02 7.20 8.39
N VAL A 194 -4.29 8.27 8.67
CA VAL A 194 -3.44 8.97 7.71
C VAL A 194 -2.06 9.03 8.33
N PHE A 195 -1.08 8.42 7.66
CA PHE A 195 0.31 8.47 8.12
C PHE A 195 0.96 9.76 7.61
N GLY A 196 1.74 10.41 8.47
CA GLY A 196 2.27 11.75 8.22
C GLY A 196 3.63 12.00 8.86
N PHE A 197 4.38 10.94 9.13
CA PHE A 197 5.72 11.04 9.71
C PHE A 197 6.75 10.61 8.68
N PRO A 198 7.62 11.52 8.18
CA PRO A 198 8.62 11.17 7.17
C PRO A 198 9.66 10.22 7.76
N LEU A 199 10.50 9.61 6.91
CA LEU A 199 11.67 8.88 7.40
C LEU A 199 12.55 9.81 8.25
N ASP A 200 12.88 9.37 9.46
CA ASP A 200 13.79 10.08 10.37
C ASP A 200 15.24 9.55 10.28
N PHE A 201 15.53 8.86 9.19
CA PHE A 201 16.82 8.28 8.80
C PHE A 201 16.97 8.34 7.28
N ASP A 202 18.20 8.19 6.80
CA ASP A 202 18.50 8.14 5.36
C ASP A 202 18.06 6.78 4.79
N GLY A 203 16.90 6.75 4.14
CA GLY A 203 16.30 5.53 3.58
C GLY A 203 15.94 5.59 2.10
N TRP A 204 15.95 6.77 1.49
CA TRP A 204 15.52 7.00 0.11
C TRP A 204 16.63 6.96 -0.92
N GLU A 205 17.90 6.80 -0.53
CA GLU A 205 19.05 6.65 -1.45
C GLU A 205 19.06 7.62 -2.67
N ASN A 206 18.58 7.17 -3.84
CA ASN A 206 18.60 7.93 -5.08
C ASN A 206 17.34 8.79 -5.28
N GLU A 207 16.28 8.51 -4.53
CA GLU A 207 14.96 9.12 -4.60
C GLU A 207 14.89 10.35 -3.69
N THR A 208 15.85 11.27 -3.81
CA THR A 208 16.00 12.45 -2.91
C THR A 208 14.79 13.39 -2.93
N PHE A 209 13.88 13.26 -3.88
CA PHE A 209 12.61 14.00 -3.89
C PHE A 209 11.65 13.55 -2.79
N CYS A 210 11.93 12.42 -2.13
CA CYS A 210 11.21 11.93 -0.96
C CYS A 210 11.87 12.32 0.36
N ASP A 211 13.04 12.97 0.34
CA ASP A 211 13.69 13.44 1.56
C ASP A 211 12.77 14.44 2.28
N HIS A 212 12.52 14.17 3.56
CA HIS A 212 11.60 14.94 4.42
C HIS A 212 10.13 14.97 3.99
N HIS A 213 9.75 14.18 2.99
CA HIS A 213 8.37 13.94 2.60
C HIS A 213 7.88 12.60 3.12
N VAL A 214 6.56 12.41 3.11
CA VAL A 214 5.92 11.15 3.50
C VAL A 214 5.47 10.39 2.24
N CYS A 215 6.45 9.88 1.53
CA CYS A 215 6.31 9.18 0.28
C CYS A 215 5.76 7.75 0.46
N HIS A 216 5.20 7.20 -0.62
CA HIS A 216 4.65 5.85 -0.64
C HIS A 216 5.59 4.83 0.01
N ALA A 217 5.07 4.03 0.96
CA ALA A 217 5.79 3.02 1.74
C ALA A 217 6.61 3.51 2.95
N ASP A 218 6.63 4.82 3.25
CA ASP A 218 7.32 5.35 4.44
C ASP A 218 6.81 4.81 5.77
N GLU A 219 5.57 4.29 5.81
CA GLU A 219 5.00 3.69 7.01
C GLU A 219 5.56 2.29 7.30
N LEU A 220 6.15 1.62 6.31
CA LEU A 220 6.56 0.21 6.41
C LEU A 220 7.70 -0.02 7.42
N PRO A 221 8.82 0.74 7.39
CA PRO A 221 9.86 0.60 8.41
C PRO A 221 9.32 0.68 9.84
N TYR A 222 8.42 1.64 10.09
CA TYR A 222 7.83 1.85 11.42
C TYR A 222 6.81 0.77 11.78
N THR A 223 6.05 0.28 10.80
CA THR A 223 5.08 -0.80 10.99
C THR A 223 5.78 -2.10 11.37
N PHE A 224 6.88 -2.44 10.69
CA PHE A 224 7.62 -3.69 10.90
C PHE A 224 8.71 -3.60 11.97
N GLU A 225 9.05 -2.39 12.42
CA GLU A 225 10.21 -2.11 13.26
C GLU A 225 11.54 -2.63 12.66
N SER A 226 11.65 -2.69 11.33
CA SER A 226 12.69 -3.43 10.59
C SER A 226 14.08 -2.78 10.57
N VAL A 227 14.17 -1.47 10.74
CA VAL A 227 15.43 -0.69 10.76
C VAL A 227 15.60 0.09 12.07
N TRP A 228 15.25 -0.57 13.18
CA TRP A 228 15.19 0.06 14.51
C TRP A 228 16.42 0.86 14.93
N VAL A 229 17.61 0.38 14.55
CA VAL A 229 18.89 1.03 14.90
C VAL A 229 19.09 2.36 14.18
N ASN A 230 18.44 2.56 13.03
CA ASN A 230 18.52 3.77 12.23
C ASN A 230 17.55 4.85 12.74
N PHE A 231 16.45 4.49 13.40
CA PHE A 231 15.46 5.45 13.89
C PHE A 231 16.03 6.41 14.94
N ALA A 232 15.66 7.68 14.82
CA ALA A 232 15.78 8.62 15.92
C ALA A 232 14.74 8.32 17.01
N ASP A 233 14.82 9.00 18.15
CA ASP A 233 13.89 8.77 19.27
C ASP A 233 12.44 9.06 18.88
N ALA A 234 12.21 9.95 17.91
CA ALA A 234 10.89 10.22 17.37
C ALA A 234 10.34 9.02 16.59
N GLY A 235 11.09 8.48 15.63
CA GLY A 235 10.72 7.30 14.86
C GLY A 235 10.50 6.07 15.72
N LYS A 236 11.32 5.86 16.76
CA LYS A 236 11.10 4.78 17.75
C LYS A 236 9.76 4.92 18.45
N ARG A 237 9.36 6.14 18.85
CA ARG A 237 8.04 6.38 19.47
C ARG A 237 6.89 6.14 18.49
N VAL A 238 7.04 6.54 17.23
CA VAL A 238 6.06 6.28 16.17
C VAL A 238 5.90 4.78 15.97
N ALA A 239 6.99 4.05 15.77
CA ALA A 239 7.00 2.60 15.59
C ALA A 239 6.34 1.85 16.77
N MET A 240 6.75 2.15 18.01
CA MET A 240 6.13 1.56 19.20
C MET A 240 4.64 1.88 19.30
N SER A 241 4.23 3.10 18.95
CA SER A 241 2.81 3.47 18.95
C SER A 241 2.04 2.67 17.90
N MET A 242 2.57 2.54 16.68
CA MET A 242 1.94 1.78 15.60
C MET A 242 1.82 0.29 15.93
N ALA A 243 2.82 -0.30 16.57
CA ALA A 243 2.80 -1.71 16.98
C ALA A 243 1.69 -2.04 18.00
N THR A 244 1.20 -1.04 18.74
CA THR A 244 0.14 -1.23 19.74
C THR A 244 -1.29 -1.00 19.23
N TYR A 245 -1.46 -0.43 18.03
CA TYR A 245 -2.76 -0.17 17.40
C TYR A 245 -3.27 -1.39 16.63
#